data_AF-A0A934AX45-F1
#
_entry.id   AF-A0A934AX45-F1
#
_cell.length_a   1.000
_cell.length_b   1.000
_cell.length_c   1.000
_cell.angle_alpha   90.00
_cell.angle_beta   90.00
_cell.angle_gamma   90.00
#
_symmetry.space_group_name_H-M   'P 1'
#
loop_
_entity.id
_entity.type
_entity.pdbx_description
1 polymer ?
#
loop_
_entity_poly.entity_id
_entity_poly.type
_entity_poly.pdbx_seq_one_letter_code
_entity_poly.pdbx_strand_id
1 'polypeptide(L)'
;MAYNLLIVDDEENVISSLKRAFMDEEFAVFSASSGQEGLEVLAKEQIQVIISDEKMPGMSGAEFLSEAKKLCPDSIRFMLTGQASIESAMKAINEGEIYRFFKKPWDDLQLTFAVRSAFEKFALEDENRRLLETVKRQALELKSIEKQFPGITDVKRDDDGKILIDNLTQDEMCEIVQLCERDCLRLSDETD
;
A
#
# COMPACT_ATOMS: atom_id res chain seq x y z
N MET A 1 -1.32 -13.43 -3.08
CA MET A 1 -0.03 -12.70 -2.99
C MET A 1 1.01 -13.68 -2.50
N ALA A 2 2.24 -13.60 -2.99
CA ALA A 2 3.35 -14.36 -2.43
C ALA A 2 3.91 -13.58 -1.23
N TYR A 3 4.05 -14.23 -0.07
CA TYR A 3 4.65 -13.64 1.11
C TYR A 3 6.15 -13.90 1.09
N ASN A 4 6.93 -12.86 0.80
CA ASN A 4 8.38 -12.95 0.66
C ASN A 4 9.07 -12.34 1.90
N LEU A 5 9.86 -13.18 2.57
CA LEU A 5 10.65 -12.83 3.75
C LEU A 5 12.13 -12.81 3.37
N LEU A 6 12.83 -11.72 3.68
CA LEU A 6 14.30 -11.67 3.59
C LEU A 6 14.92 -11.78 4.98
N ILE A 7 15.88 -12.70 5.13
CA ILE A 7 16.72 -12.83 6.32
C ILE A 7 18.15 -12.38 5.98
N VAL A 8 18.73 -11.51 6.78
CA VAL A 8 20.10 -11.01 6.60
C VAL A 8 20.87 -11.17 7.91
N ASP A 9 21.89 -12.02 7.90
CA ASP A 9 22.74 -12.29 9.07
C ASP A 9 24.09 -12.84 8.58
N ASP A 10 25.22 -12.45 9.17
CA ASP A 10 26.53 -12.96 8.76
C ASP A 10 26.83 -14.37 9.31
N GLU A 11 26.04 -14.85 10.27
CA GLU A 11 26.15 -16.18 10.83
C GLU A 11 25.23 -17.19 10.10
N GLU A 12 25.81 -18.11 9.31
CA GLU A 12 25.04 -19.15 8.61
C GLU A 12 24.16 -20.00 9.55
N ASN A 13 24.62 -20.22 10.78
CA ASN A 13 23.86 -20.96 11.79
C ASN A 13 22.57 -20.24 12.20
N VAL A 14 22.59 -18.90 12.25
CA VAL A 14 21.41 -18.09 12.53
C VAL A 14 20.45 -18.15 11.36
N ILE A 15 20.92 -17.95 10.13
CA ILE A 15 20.10 -18.09 8.90
C ILE A 15 19.42 -19.46 8.87
N SER A 16 20.17 -20.54 9.10
CA SER A 16 19.65 -21.91 9.11
C SER A 16 18.62 -22.14 10.21
N SER A 17 18.78 -21.51 11.37
CA SER A 17 17.82 -21.62 12.48
C SER A 17 16.53 -20.86 12.18
N LEU A 18 16.61 -19.65 11.63
CA LEU A 18 15.44 -18.88 11.19
C LEU A 18 14.70 -19.58 10.04
N LYS A 19 15.41 -20.12 9.05
CA LYS A 19 14.79 -20.93 7.98
C LYS A 19 14.02 -22.13 8.53
N ARG A 20 14.54 -22.77 9.58
CA ARG A 20 13.85 -23.86 10.28
C ARG A 20 12.61 -23.37 11.03
N ALA A 21 12.69 -22.22 11.70
CA ALA A 21 11.55 -21.63 12.43
C ALA A 21 10.36 -21.27 11.51
N PHE A 22 10.62 -20.98 10.24
CA PHE A 22 9.59 -20.64 9.25
C PHE A 22 9.28 -21.78 8.25
N MET A 23 9.75 -23.00 8.49
CA MET A 23 9.60 -24.10 7.53
C MET A 23 8.14 -24.53 7.32
N ASP A 24 7.32 -24.43 8.37
CA ASP A 24 5.88 -24.75 8.32
C ASP A 24 5.02 -23.56 7.84
N GLU A 25 5.66 -22.46 7.43
CA GLU A 25 4.98 -21.25 6.95
C GLU A 25 4.89 -21.23 5.42
N GLU A 26 3.86 -20.57 4.90
CA GLU A 26 3.65 -20.39 3.45
C GLU A 26 4.47 -19.21 2.88
N PHE A 27 5.61 -18.89 3.50
CA PHE A 27 6.46 -17.77 3.09
C PHE A 27 7.59 -18.25 2.18
N ALA A 28 7.87 -17.49 1.12
CA ALA A 28 9.11 -17.63 0.37
C ALA A 28 10.24 -16.96 1.17
N VAL A 29 11.19 -17.76 1.65
CA VAL A 29 12.31 -17.27 2.46
C VAL A 29 13.55 -17.06 1.60
N PHE A 30 13.95 -15.80 1.48
CA PHE A 30 15.22 -15.35 0.91
C PHE A 30 16.24 -15.14 2.04
N SER A 31 17.51 -15.35 1.74
CA SER A 31 18.58 -15.15 2.71
C SER A 31 19.79 -14.48 2.08
N ALA A 32 20.48 -13.68 2.87
CA ALA A 32 21.75 -13.06 2.54
C ALA A 32 22.70 -13.13 3.74
N SER A 33 23.99 -13.30 3.47
CA SER A 33 25.06 -13.39 4.48
C SER A 33 25.73 -12.05 4.78
N SER A 34 25.23 -10.95 4.19
CA SER A 34 25.70 -9.59 4.46
C SER A 34 24.65 -8.56 4.08
N GLY A 35 24.74 -7.35 4.65
CA GLY A 35 23.88 -6.22 4.26
C GLY A 35 23.94 -5.91 2.76
N GLN A 36 25.13 -6.01 2.15
CA GLN A 36 25.31 -5.77 0.72
C GLN A 36 24.56 -6.79 -0.14
N GLU A 37 24.69 -8.08 0.16
CA GLU A 37 23.95 -9.14 -0.51
C GLU A 37 22.43 -9.00 -0.28
N GLY A 38 22.03 -8.57 0.92
CA GLY A 38 20.64 -8.25 1.23
C GLY A 38 20.08 -7.18 0.30
N LEU A 39 20.82 -6.10 0.04
CA LEU A 39 20.42 -5.06 -0.91
C LEU A 39 20.32 -5.58 -2.35
N GLU A 40 21.21 -6.49 -2.74
CA GLU A 40 21.13 -7.13 -4.06
C GLU A 40 19.86 -7.99 -4.23
N VAL A 41 19.41 -8.64 -3.16
CA VAL A 41 18.12 -9.35 -3.16
C VAL A 41 16.95 -8.36 -3.26
N LEU A 42 16.97 -7.28 -2.48
CA LEU A 42 15.92 -6.24 -2.53
C LEU A 42 15.82 -5.54 -3.89
N ALA A 43 16.89 -5.50 -4.66
CA ALA A 43 16.88 -4.96 -6.02
C ALA A 43 16.20 -5.89 -7.05
N LYS A 44 16.09 -7.18 -6.75
CA LYS A 44 15.57 -8.21 -7.68
C LYS A 44 14.20 -8.72 -7.29
N GLU A 45 13.92 -8.77 -5.99
CA GLU A 45 12.76 -9.42 -5.41
C GLU A 45 11.89 -8.42 -4.66
N GLN A 46 10.57 -8.58 -4.78
CA GLN A 46 9.64 -7.79 -3.98
C GLN A 46 9.50 -8.42 -2.59
N ILE A 47 10.16 -7.83 -1.60
CA ILE A 47 10.17 -8.32 -0.22
C ILE A 47 9.19 -7.51 0.64
N GLN A 48 8.29 -8.18 1.37
CA GLN A 48 7.33 -7.50 2.25
C GLN A 48 7.82 -7.44 3.70
N VAL A 49 8.61 -8.44 4.13
CA VAL A 49 9.15 -8.50 5.49
C VAL A 49 10.65 -8.74 5.44
N ILE A 50 11.40 -8.00 6.26
CA ILE A 50 12.86 -8.10 6.36
C ILE A 50 13.22 -8.38 7.82
N ILE A 51 14.11 -9.33 8.07
CA ILE A 51 14.75 -9.59 9.36
C ILE A 51 16.25 -9.42 9.16
N SER A 52 16.86 -8.48 9.88
CA SER A 52 18.32 -8.25 9.84
C SER A 52 18.95 -8.43 11.21
N ASP A 53 20.15 -8.98 11.28
CA ASP A 53 20.99 -8.81 12.46
C ASP A 53 21.44 -7.35 12.63
N GLU A 54 21.74 -6.95 13.86
CA GLU A 54 22.28 -5.63 14.21
C GLU A 54 23.75 -5.48 13.80
N LYS A 55 24.58 -6.50 14.00
CA LYS A 55 26.05 -6.43 13.92
C LYS A 55 26.58 -7.37 12.85
N MET A 56 26.66 -6.87 11.62
CA MET A 56 27.31 -7.56 10.52
C MET A 56 28.63 -6.87 10.14
N PRO A 57 29.65 -7.62 9.67
CA PRO A 57 30.86 -7.05 9.10
C PRO A 57 30.56 -6.15 7.89
N GLY A 58 31.25 -5.00 7.83
CA GLY A 58 31.16 -4.06 6.71
C GLY A 58 30.00 -3.08 6.81
N MET A 59 28.76 -3.57 6.91
CA MET A 59 27.54 -2.75 7.00
C MET A 59 26.70 -3.21 8.20
N SER A 60 26.38 -2.29 9.11
CA SER A 60 25.52 -2.62 10.25
C SER A 60 24.08 -2.87 9.81
N GLY A 61 23.30 -3.58 10.64
CA GLY A 61 21.88 -3.81 10.39
C GLY A 61 21.08 -2.52 10.26
N ALA A 62 21.42 -1.49 11.03
CA ALA A 62 20.76 -0.20 10.95
C ALA A 62 21.02 0.49 9.61
N GLU A 63 22.28 0.52 9.15
CA GLU A 63 22.63 1.06 7.83
C GLU A 63 21.96 0.30 6.70
N PHE A 64 21.96 -1.04 6.78
CA PHE A 64 21.25 -1.89 5.82
C PHE A 64 19.75 -1.56 5.77
N LEU A 65 19.07 -1.48 6.91
CA LEU A 65 17.63 -1.20 6.96
C LEU A 65 17.29 0.22 6.51
N SER A 66 18.19 1.20 6.71
CA SER A 66 18.06 2.55 6.17
C SER A 66 18.10 2.55 4.63
N GLU A 67 19.04 1.85 4.02
CA GLU A 67 19.11 1.69 2.57
C GLU A 67 17.93 0.84 2.03
N ALA A 68 17.55 -0.22 2.74
CA ALA A 68 16.40 -1.04 2.40
C ALA A 68 15.11 -0.24 2.36
N LYS A 69 14.92 0.73 3.26
CA LYS A 69 13.76 1.65 3.26
C LYS A 69 13.71 2.53 2.00
N LYS A 70 14.84 2.86 1.38
CA LYS A 70 14.85 3.64 0.13
C LYS A 70 14.40 2.78 -1.05
N LEU A 71 14.77 1.50 -1.08
CA LEU A 71 14.41 0.56 -2.14
C LEU A 71 12.99 0.02 -1.98
N CYS A 72 12.62 -0.36 -0.76
CA CYS A 72 11.35 -0.96 -0.41
C CYS A 72 10.77 -0.23 0.82
N PRO A 73 10.20 0.99 0.63
CA PRO A 73 9.75 1.83 1.74
C PRO A 73 8.65 1.18 2.57
N ASP A 74 7.82 0.38 1.93
CA ASP A 74 6.63 -0.24 2.52
C ASP A 74 6.93 -1.55 3.26
N SER A 75 8.11 -2.15 3.07
CA SER A 75 8.46 -3.39 3.74
C SER A 75 8.52 -3.21 5.25
N ILE A 76 8.05 -4.20 5.99
CA ILE A 76 8.14 -4.21 7.45
C ILE A 76 9.50 -4.79 7.85
N ARG A 77 10.22 -4.05 8.69
CA ARG A 77 11.63 -4.30 8.99
C ARG A 77 11.81 -4.67 10.45
N PHE A 78 12.32 -5.86 10.71
CA PHE A 78 12.68 -6.37 12.03
C PHE A 78 14.20 -6.36 12.21
N MET A 79 14.64 -6.05 13.42
CA MET A 79 16.05 -6.16 13.79
C MET A 79 16.22 -7.22 14.90
N LEU A 80 17.12 -8.17 14.67
CA LEU A 80 17.60 -9.08 15.69
C LEU A 80 18.80 -8.43 16.38
N THR A 81 18.78 -8.35 17.71
CA THR A 81 19.83 -7.72 18.50
C THR A 81 20.30 -8.65 19.61
N GLY A 82 21.59 -8.59 19.92
CA GLY A 82 22.18 -9.28 21.06
C GLY A 82 21.86 -8.61 22.41
N GLN A 83 22.67 -8.92 23.41
CA GLN A 83 22.52 -8.33 24.74
C GLN A 83 23.30 -7.00 24.81
N ALA A 84 22.56 -5.92 25.09
CA ALA A 84 23.02 -4.55 25.38
C ALA A 84 23.11 -3.57 24.19
N SER A 85 21.96 -3.11 23.70
CA SER A 85 21.89 -1.82 22.97
C SER A 85 20.48 -1.22 22.84
N ILE A 86 19.54 -1.44 23.78
CA ILE A 86 18.21 -0.80 23.71
C ILE A 86 18.34 0.73 23.51
N GLU A 87 19.37 1.36 24.08
CA GLU A 87 19.67 2.78 23.88
C GLU A 87 20.23 3.15 22.49
N SER A 88 21.02 2.29 21.83
CA SER A 88 21.48 2.56 20.45
C SER A 88 20.41 2.21 19.41
N ALA A 89 19.58 1.20 19.69
CA ALA A 89 18.41 0.85 18.91
C ALA A 89 17.37 1.97 18.83
N MET A 90 17.25 2.82 19.87
CA MET A 90 16.33 3.97 19.88
C MET A 90 16.62 4.99 18.76
N LYS A 91 17.86 5.10 18.29
CA LYS A 91 18.19 6.03 17.20
C LYS A 91 17.57 5.60 15.86
N ALA A 92 17.54 4.29 15.60
CA ALA A 92 16.94 3.72 14.38
C ALA A 92 15.39 3.63 14.45
N ILE A 93 14.81 3.63 15.66
CA ILE A 93 13.35 3.77 15.86
C ILE A 93 12.86 5.14 15.39
N ASN A 94 13.57 6.21 15.77
CA ASN A 94 13.10 7.58 15.56
C ASN A 94 12.99 7.98 14.09
N GLU A 95 13.64 7.27 13.18
CA GLU A 95 13.57 7.53 11.73
C GLU A 95 12.54 6.63 11.02
N GLY A 96 11.80 5.79 11.75
CA GLY A 96 10.77 4.89 11.20
C GLY A 96 11.36 3.75 10.34
N GLU A 97 12.64 3.44 10.55
CA GLU A 97 13.36 2.42 9.78
C GLU A 97 13.13 1.02 10.32
N ILE A 98 12.75 0.88 11.59
CA ILE A 98 12.57 -0.42 12.24
C ILE A 98 11.16 -0.50 12.84
N TYR A 99 10.45 -1.57 12.51
CA TYR A 99 9.13 -1.86 13.04
C TYR A 99 9.21 -2.44 14.46
N ARG A 100 10.11 -3.40 14.68
CA ARG A 100 10.27 -4.08 15.97
C ARG A 100 11.64 -4.75 16.11
N PHE A 101 12.11 -4.86 17.35
CA PHE A 101 13.32 -5.60 17.71
C PHE A 101 12.98 -6.95 18.34
N PHE A 102 13.81 -7.93 18.06
CA PHE A 102 13.84 -9.22 18.74
C PHE A 102 15.21 -9.44 19.35
N LYS A 103 15.21 -9.93 20.59
CA LYS A 103 16.44 -10.25 21.29
C LYS A 103 16.90 -11.66 20.94
N LYS A 104 18.20 -11.84 20.70
CA LYS A 104 18.85 -13.15 20.60
C LYS A 104 19.17 -13.69 22.01
N PRO A 105 18.92 -14.98 22.32
CA PRO A 105 18.15 -15.94 21.54
C PRO A 105 16.65 -15.61 21.57
N TRP A 106 15.97 -15.85 20.44
CA TRP A 106 14.53 -15.59 20.29
C TRP A 106 13.69 -16.84 20.61
N ASP A 107 12.39 -16.62 20.79
CA ASP A 107 11.39 -17.68 20.83
C ASP A 107 10.78 -17.84 19.43
N ASP A 108 10.88 -19.04 18.86
CA ASP A 108 10.44 -19.30 17.47
C ASP A 108 8.95 -19.02 17.29
N LEU A 109 8.10 -19.40 18.26
CA LEU A 109 6.66 -19.18 18.17
C LEU A 109 6.33 -17.68 18.18
N GLN A 110 6.98 -16.91 19.05
CA GLN A 110 6.79 -15.46 19.14
C GLN A 110 7.26 -14.76 17.86
N LEU A 111 8.42 -15.16 17.31
CA LEU A 111 8.96 -14.56 16.09
C LEU A 111 8.06 -14.87 14.89
N THR A 112 7.66 -16.13 14.72
CA THR A 112 6.75 -16.58 13.65
C THR A 112 5.40 -15.87 13.73
N PHE A 113 4.82 -15.73 14.92
CA PHE A 113 3.59 -14.96 15.09
C PHE A 113 3.77 -13.50 14.67
N ALA A 114 4.88 -12.87 15.05
CA ALA A 114 5.13 -11.47 14.68
C ALA A 114 5.36 -11.28 13.19
N VAL A 115 6.03 -12.21 12.51
CA VAL A 115 6.22 -12.20 11.06
C VAL A 115 4.89 -12.39 10.33
N ARG A 116 4.03 -13.31 10.78
CA ARG A 116 2.64 -13.46 10.26
C ARG A 116 1.86 -12.15 10.36
N SER A 117 1.82 -11.56 11.56
CA SER A 117 1.13 -10.28 11.76
C SER A 117 1.73 -9.14 10.93
N ALA A 118 3.04 -9.16 10.65
CA ALA A 118 3.65 -8.20 9.74
C ALA A 118 3.15 -8.39 8.30
N PHE A 119 3.11 -9.61 7.78
CA PHE A 119 2.55 -9.85 6.44
C PHE A 119 1.09 -9.41 6.32
N GLU A 120 0.26 -9.72 7.33
CA GLU A 120 -1.13 -9.25 7.37
C GLU A 120 -1.22 -7.72 7.37
N LYS A 121 -0.39 -7.07 8.20
CA LYS A 121 -0.31 -5.61 8.26
C LYS A 121 0.10 -5.01 6.91
N PHE A 122 1.13 -5.55 6.28
CA PHE A 122 1.59 -5.10 4.97
C PHE A 122 0.47 -5.20 3.94
N ALA A 123 -0.24 -6.34 3.89
CA ALA A 123 -1.35 -6.54 2.95
C ALA A 123 -2.49 -5.55 3.18
N LEU A 124 -2.83 -5.26 4.44
CA LEU A 124 -3.83 -4.25 4.79
C LEU A 124 -3.40 -2.83 4.38
N GLU A 125 -2.15 -2.46 4.61
CA GLU A 125 -1.61 -1.15 4.24
C GLU A 125 -1.52 -0.96 2.72
N ASP A 126 -1.15 -2.01 1.98
CA ASP A 126 -1.13 -2.03 0.52
C ASP A 126 -2.54 -1.89 -0.07
N GLU A 127 -3.50 -2.64 0.45
CA GLU A 127 -4.90 -2.56 -0.01
C GLU A 127 -5.50 -1.18 0.30
N ASN A 128 -5.23 -0.62 1.48
CA ASN A 128 -5.68 0.72 1.83
C ASN A 128 -5.12 1.77 0.88
N ARG A 129 -3.84 1.68 0.52
CA ARG A 129 -3.22 2.57 -0.47
C ARG A 129 -3.90 2.47 -1.83
N ARG A 130 -4.15 1.25 -2.31
CA ARG A 130 -4.84 0.98 -3.58
C ARG A 130 -6.24 1.58 -3.60
N LEU A 131 -6.99 1.44 -2.51
CA LEU A 131 -8.33 2.01 -2.37
C LEU A 131 -8.28 3.55 -2.35
N LEU A 132 -7.35 4.15 -1.61
CA LEU A 132 -7.18 5.60 -1.55
C LEU A 132 -6.81 6.19 -2.92
N GLU A 133 -5.99 5.51 -3.71
CA GLU A 133 -5.69 5.92 -5.09
C GLU A 133 -6.92 5.88 -6.00
N THR A 134 -7.77 4.87 -5.83
CA THR A 134 -9.03 4.74 -6.58
C THR A 134 -9.98 5.89 -6.25
N VAL A 135 -10.17 6.18 -4.96
CA VAL A 135 -11.01 7.30 -4.50
C VAL A 135 -10.47 8.64 -5.03
N LYS A 136 -9.15 8.86 -4.98
CA LYS A 136 -8.53 10.09 -5.52
C LYS A 136 -8.78 10.24 -7.02
N ARG A 137 -8.68 9.15 -7.79
CA ARG A 137 -8.94 9.16 -9.23
C ARG A 137 -10.38 9.55 -9.54
N GLN A 138 -11.34 8.91 -8.88
CA GLN A 138 -12.77 9.22 -9.05
C GLN A 138 -13.09 10.67 -8.66
N ALA A 139 -12.49 11.18 -7.59
CA ALA A 139 -12.67 12.58 -7.18
C ALA A 139 -12.12 13.56 -8.22
N LEU A 140 -11.02 13.23 -8.91
CA LEU A 140 -10.45 14.04 -9.98
C LEU A 140 -11.31 13.98 -11.26
N GLU A 141 -11.83 12.81 -11.61
CA GLU A 141 -12.76 12.63 -12.73
C GLU A 141 -14.03 13.46 -12.52
N LEU A 142 -14.65 13.37 -11.35
CA LEU A 142 -15.81 14.19 -10.98
C LEU A 142 -15.53 15.69 -11.12
N LYS A 143 -14.39 16.15 -10.59
CA LYS A 143 -13.99 17.56 -10.72
C LYS A 143 -13.77 17.98 -12.18
N SER A 144 -13.26 17.09 -13.01
CA SER A 144 -13.01 17.38 -14.43
C SER A 144 -14.31 17.47 -15.22
N ILE A 145 -15.25 16.57 -14.94
CA ILE A 145 -16.61 16.58 -15.51
C ILE A 145 -17.34 17.86 -15.11
N GLU A 146 -17.33 18.22 -13.82
CA GLU A 146 -17.94 19.45 -13.33
C GLU A 146 -17.32 20.71 -13.97
N LYS A 147 -16.01 20.70 -14.24
CA LYS A 147 -15.36 21.79 -14.97
C LYS A 147 -15.78 21.86 -16.45
N GLN A 148 -15.98 20.72 -17.09
CA GLN A 148 -16.38 20.64 -18.49
C GLN A 148 -17.88 20.93 -18.70
N PHE A 149 -18.71 20.53 -17.72
CA PHE A 149 -20.15 20.71 -17.70
C PHE A 149 -20.58 21.27 -16.33
N PRO A 150 -20.42 22.58 -16.10
CA PRO A 150 -20.77 23.21 -14.82
C PRO A 150 -22.23 22.94 -14.45
N GLY A 151 -22.48 22.48 -13.22
CA GLY A 151 -23.80 22.20 -12.68
C GLY A 151 -24.33 20.78 -12.92
N ILE A 152 -23.62 19.92 -13.65
CA ILE A 152 -24.09 18.55 -13.92
C ILE A 152 -24.14 17.68 -12.66
N THR A 153 -23.37 18.02 -11.62
CA THR A 153 -23.42 17.34 -10.32
C THR A 153 -24.43 17.92 -9.33
N ASP A 154 -25.02 19.09 -9.62
CA ASP A 154 -25.99 19.77 -8.75
C ASP A 154 -27.37 19.83 -9.42
N VAL A 155 -28.08 18.69 -9.39
CA VAL A 155 -29.46 18.62 -9.88
C VAL A 155 -30.41 18.90 -8.71
N LYS A 156 -30.87 20.15 -8.61
CA LYS A 156 -31.89 20.53 -7.63
C LYS A 156 -33.20 19.81 -7.92
N ARG A 157 -33.87 19.34 -6.87
CA ARG A 157 -35.19 18.72 -6.95
C ARG A 157 -36.14 19.34 -5.94
N ASP A 158 -37.43 19.38 -6.27
CA ASP A 158 -38.49 19.76 -5.33
C ASP A 158 -38.94 18.60 -4.44
N ASP A 159 -39.89 18.86 -3.54
CA ASP A 159 -40.46 17.87 -2.62
C ASP A 159 -41.22 16.74 -3.35
N ASP A 160 -41.62 16.95 -4.61
CA ASP A 160 -42.23 15.94 -5.49
C ASP A 160 -41.17 15.13 -6.28
N GLY A 161 -39.88 15.45 -6.15
CA GLY A 161 -38.77 14.82 -6.86
C GLY A 161 -38.56 15.30 -8.30
N LYS A 162 -39.24 16.37 -8.74
CA LYS A 162 -39.07 16.97 -10.07
C LYS A 162 -37.79 17.79 -10.11
N ILE A 163 -37.11 17.79 -11.26
CA ILE A 163 -35.90 18.60 -11.46
C ILE A 163 -36.28 20.07 -11.51
N LEU A 164 -35.68 20.87 -10.62
CA LEU A 164 -35.79 22.31 -10.61
C LEU A 164 -34.71 22.88 -11.54
N ILE A 165 -35.14 23.53 -12.62
CA ILE A 165 -34.23 24.21 -13.53
C ILE A 165 -34.32 25.70 -13.26
N ASP A 166 -33.33 26.24 -12.57
CA ASP A 166 -33.22 27.67 -12.31
C ASP A 166 -32.82 28.42 -13.59
N ASN A 167 -33.43 29.58 -13.86
CA ASN A 167 -33.17 30.46 -15.01
C ASN A 167 -33.66 30.01 -16.39
N LEU A 168 -34.78 29.28 -16.48
CA LEU A 168 -35.52 29.14 -17.74
C LEU A 168 -36.73 30.06 -17.73
N THR A 169 -36.75 31.01 -18.67
CA THR A 169 -37.97 31.76 -18.97
C THR A 169 -39.02 30.84 -19.59
N GLN A 170 -40.29 31.24 -19.48
CA GLN A 170 -41.40 30.45 -20.00
C GLN A 170 -41.30 30.25 -21.52
N ASP A 171 -40.68 31.20 -22.22
CA ASP A 171 -40.43 31.15 -23.66
C ASP A 171 -39.31 30.16 -24.01
N GLU A 172 -38.17 30.19 -23.30
CA GLU A 172 -37.08 29.22 -23.48
C GLU A 172 -37.52 27.78 -23.20
N MET A 173 -38.37 27.60 -22.19
CA MET A 173 -38.95 26.29 -21.88
C MET A 173 -39.88 25.82 -23.00
N CYS A 174 -40.66 26.71 -23.61
CA CYS A 174 -41.52 26.39 -24.73
C CYS A 174 -40.71 25.97 -25.98
N GLU A 175 -39.62 26.67 -26.26
CA GLU A 175 -38.71 26.31 -27.36
C GLU A 175 -38.07 24.93 -27.16
N ILE A 176 -37.59 24.61 -25.95
CA ILE A 176 -36.99 23.30 -25.65
C ILE A 176 -38.02 22.18 -25.81
N VAL A 177 -39.24 22.36 -25.30
CA VAL A 177 -40.30 21.35 -25.42
C VAL A 177 -40.66 21.12 -26.88
N GLN A 178 -40.82 22.18 -27.68
CA GLN A 178 -41.09 22.07 -29.12
C GLN A 178 -39.95 21.41 -29.89
N LEU A 179 -38.70 21.67 -29.51
CA LEU A 179 -37.53 21.02 -30.11
C LEU A 179 -37.51 19.52 -29.82
N CYS A 180 -37.72 19.13 -28.55
CA CYS A 180 -37.80 17.74 -28.12
C CYS A 180 -38.97 16.99 -28.77
N GLU A 181 -40.15 17.62 -28.90
CA GLU A 181 -41.31 17.02 -29.58
C GLU A 181 -41.03 16.76 -31.07
N ARG A 182 -40.38 17.70 -31.75
CA ARG A 182 -39.97 17.54 -33.15
C ARG A 182 -38.93 16.45 -33.36
N ASP A 183 -37.95 16.34 -32.46
CA ASP A 183 -36.89 15.35 -32.57
C ASP A 183 -37.38 13.94 -32.20
N CYS A 184 -38.31 13.81 -31.24
CA CYS A 184 -39.03 12.56 -30.97
C CYS A 184 -39.84 12.08 -32.18
N LEU A 185 -40.50 13.00 -32.91
CA LEU A 185 -41.27 12.66 -34.12
C LEU A 185 -40.38 12.23 -35.30
N ARG A 186 -39.15 12.76 -35.41
CA ARG A 186 -38.18 12.33 -36.43
C ARG A 186 -37.61 10.94 -36.15
N LEU A 187 -37.38 10.60 -34.88
CA LEU A 187 -36.90 9.29 -34.48
C LEU A 187 -37.93 8.17 -34.72
N SER A 188 -39.23 8.48 -34.75
CA SER A 188 -40.26 7.51 -35.11
C SER A 188 -40.36 7.25 -36.62
N ASP A 189 -39.99 8.22 -37.47
CA ASP A 189 -40.08 8.10 -38.94
C ASP A 189 -38.85 7.42 -39.58
N GLU A 190 -37.74 7.24 -38.84
CA GLU A 190 -36.53 6.54 -39.33
C GLU A 190 -36.50 5.03 -39.02
N THR A 191 -37.56 4.50 -38.40
CA THR A 191 -37.68 3.07 -38.01
C THR A 191 -38.64 2.23 -38.86
N ASP A 192 -39.20 2.77 -39.94
CA ASP A 192 -40.00 2.04 -40.95
C ASP A 192 -39.25 1.79 -42.27
#